data_AF-A0A9W9ZM10-F1
#
_entry.id   AF-A0A9W9ZM10-F1
#
_cell.length_a   1.000
_cell.length_b   1.000
_cell.length_c   1.000
_cell.angle_alpha   90.00
_cell.angle_beta   90.00
_cell.angle_gamma   90.00
#
_symmetry.space_group_name_H-M   'P 1'
#
loop_
_entity.id
_entity.type
_entity.pdbx_description
1 polymer ?
#
loop_
_entity_poly.entity_id
_entity_poly.type
_entity_poly.pdbx_seq_one_letter_code
_entity_poly.pdbx_strand_id
1 'polypeptide(L)'
;MFKPVRPTVGKDGFDGGSGGGAPGIYSGKEGSGTPNYVDDPENEVEISWSEWSQCSQTCGKGQRKRVMMCDPESSYSDENGLPSEECLKALQNVDVKDCYLQDCPAQCDRPCLNGGFCLSRNHCQCQPGYQGDVCERVECKIHCRNGGSCVGPYKCSCPPGYGGTQCEKVLCSPPCQYGGRCIKPNVCHCSRGFLAPYCRPSCSPPCLNGGVCVGPNKCRCAKGFTGQNCRQGGVQPALYEPRRMLPA
;
A
#
# COMPACT_ATOMS: atom_id res chain seq x y z
N MET A 1 19.90 13.55 11.32
CA MET A 1 20.59 13.04 10.11
C MET A 1 19.58 12.91 8.99
N PHE A 2 19.49 13.92 8.13
CA PHE A 2 18.99 13.81 6.75
C PHE A 2 19.70 14.94 5.98
N LYS A 3 20.65 14.57 5.12
CA LYS A 3 21.26 15.49 4.15
C LYS A 3 20.40 15.44 2.88
N PRO A 4 19.95 16.57 2.31
CA PRO A 4 19.49 16.56 0.93
C PRO A 4 20.70 16.42 0.00
N VAL A 5 20.63 15.43 -0.87
CA VAL A 5 21.60 15.14 -1.93
C VAL A 5 21.40 16.15 -3.06
N ARG A 6 22.45 16.88 -3.46
CA ARG A 6 22.46 17.66 -4.72
C ARG A 6 22.28 16.71 -5.90
N PRO A 7 21.35 16.96 -6.85
CA PRO A 7 21.44 16.31 -8.15
C PRO A 7 22.58 16.94 -8.94
N THR A 8 23.60 16.15 -9.27
CA THR A 8 24.60 16.50 -10.28
C THR A 8 24.02 16.25 -11.67
N VAL A 9 23.89 17.31 -12.47
CA VAL A 9 23.76 17.23 -13.94
C VAL A 9 24.69 18.34 -14.46
N GLY A 10 25.83 18.03 -15.06
CA GLY A 10 25.92 17.35 -16.35
C GLY A 10 25.81 18.41 -17.45
N LYS A 11 26.89 19.16 -17.69
CA LYS A 11 26.96 20.12 -18.79
C LYS A 11 27.22 19.34 -20.08
N ASP A 12 26.20 19.14 -20.89
CA ASP A 12 26.37 18.85 -22.31
C ASP A 12 25.44 19.78 -23.09
N GLY A 13 26.03 20.66 -23.90
CA GLY A 13 25.33 21.63 -24.71
C GLY A 13 24.76 21.02 -25.99
N PHE A 14 23.80 21.70 -26.62
CA PHE A 14 23.64 21.68 -28.07
C PHE A 14 22.79 22.87 -28.57
N ASP A 15 23.28 23.46 -29.66
CA ASP A 15 22.78 24.60 -30.42
C ASP A 15 21.51 24.30 -31.25
N GLY A 16 20.64 25.32 -31.40
CA GLY A 16 19.99 25.70 -32.68
C GLY A 16 18.76 24.96 -33.22
N GLY A 17 17.64 25.69 -33.41
CA GLY A 17 16.92 25.70 -34.72
C GLY A 17 15.43 25.26 -34.82
N SER A 18 14.52 26.26 -34.70
CA SER A 18 13.33 26.57 -35.53
C SER A 18 12.17 25.57 -35.83
N GLY A 19 10.94 25.98 -35.43
CA GLY A 19 9.79 26.11 -36.36
C GLY A 19 8.47 25.34 -36.08
N GLY A 20 7.36 26.07 -35.82
CA GLY A 20 5.97 25.61 -36.04
C GLY A 20 4.98 25.86 -34.89
N GLY A 21 3.99 26.76 -35.04
CA GLY A 21 3.19 27.36 -33.96
C GLY A 21 1.77 26.83 -33.71
N ALA A 22 1.21 27.23 -32.55
CA ALA A 22 -0.23 27.31 -32.15
C ALA A 22 -0.33 28.01 -30.75
N PRO A 23 -1.47 28.57 -30.32
CA PRO A 23 -1.54 29.99 -29.94
C PRO A 23 -1.39 30.31 -28.44
N GLY A 24 -0.60 31.36 -28.18
CA GLY A 24 -0.86 32.42 -27.18
C GLY A 24 -1.15 32.02 -25.74
N ILE A 25 -0.11 31.61 -24.99
CA ILE A 25 -0.13 31.69 -23.52
C ILE A 25 0.94 32.70 -23.10
N TYR A 26 0.47 33.88 -22.68
CA TYR A 26 1.19 34.99 -22.04
C TYR A 26 2.72 34.90 -22.05
N SER A 27 3.33 35.50 -23.08
CA SER A 27 4.63 36.14 -22.94
C SER A 27 4.47 37.35 -22.03
N GLY A 28 4.64 37.14 -20.72
CA GLY A 28 4.97 38.18 -19.76
C GLY A 28 6.41 37.97 -19.33
N LYS A 29 7.37 38.60 -20.03
CA LYS A 29 8.66 38.92 -19.43
C LYS A 29 8.36 39.94 -18.32
N GLU A 30 8.17 39.48 -17.08
CA GLU A 30 7.88 40.37 -15.97
C GLU A 30 9.04 40.39 -14.98
N GLY A 31 9.83 41.45 -15.10
CA GLY A 31 10.39 42.18 -13.96
C GLY A 31 11.54 41.50 -13.23
N SER A 32 12.76 41.78 -13.70
CA SER A 32 13.89 42.04 -12.81
C SER A 32 13.53 43.24 -11.91
N GLY A 33 12.77 42.99 -10.85
CA GLY A 33 12.70 43.92 -9.73
C GLY A 33 14.07 43.87 -9.06
N THR A 34 14.92 44.83 -9.40
CA THR A 34 16.25 45.01 -8.81
C THR A 34 16.15 44.95 -7.28
N PRO A 35 16.89 44.06 -6.60
CA PRO A 35 17.35 44.37 -5.25
C PRO A 35 18.18 45.65 -5.39
N ASN A 36 18.10 46.55 -4.42
CA ASN A 36 18.84 47.81 -4.37
C ASN A 36 20.21 47.69 -5.08
N TYR A 37 20.33 48.33 -6.24
CA TYR A 37 21.61 48.46 -6.95
C TYR A 37 22.47 49.38 -6.09
N VAL A 38 23.33 48.78 -5.27
CA VAL A 38 24.51 49.45 -4.77
C VAL A 38 25.60 49.06 -5.75
N ASP A 39 26.01 49.99 -6.61
CA ASP A 39 27.22 49.83 -7.44
C ASP A 39 28.43 49.73 -6.49
N ASP A 40 28.69 48.54 -5.96
CA ASP A 40 29.95 48.19 -5.30
C ASP A 40 30.54 46.96 -6.01
N PRO A 41 31.63 47.12 -6.79
CA PRO A 41 32.16 46.08 -7.66
C PRO A 41 32.88 44.92 -6.94
N GLU A 42 32.90 44.87 -5.61
CA GLU A 42 33.54 43.78 -4.86
C GLU A 42 32.61 42.98 -3.94
N ASN A 43 31.28 43.21 -3.98
CA ASN A 43 30.35 42.45 -3.15
C ASN A 43 28.97 42.26 -3.80
N GLU A 44 28.92 41.52 -4.92
CA GLU A 44 27.67 41.01 -5.49
C GLU A 44 27.09 39.95 -4.55
N VAL A 45 26.28 40.39 -3.59
CA VAL A 45 25.56 39.49 -2.70
C VAL A 45 24.46 38.81 -3.50
N GLU A 46 24.63 37.53 -3.81
CA GLU A 46 23.65 36.75 -4.58
C GLU A 46 22.49 36.27 -3.67
N ILE A 47 21.76 37.22 -3.06
CA ILE A 47 20.44 36.93 -2.46
C ILE A 47 19.46 36.76 -3.61
N SER A 48 18.95 35.54 -3.79
CA SER A 48 18.07 35.20 -4.90
C SER A 48 16.71 34.71 -4.40
N TRP A 49 15.69 34.89 -5.22
CA TRP A 49 14.39 34.30 -4.94
C TRP A 49 14.41 32.79 -5.22
N SER A 50 13.71 32.01 -4.40
CA SER A 50 13.40 30.63 -4.71
C SER A 50 12.54 30.52 -5.97
N GLU A 51 12.50 29.31 -6.54
CA GLU A 51 11.45 28.94 -7.46
C GLU A 51 10.06 29.14 -6.83
N TRP A 52 9.08 29.45 -7.66
CA TRP A 52 7.69 29.56 -7.20
C TRP A 52 7.15 28.19 -6.77
N SER A 53 6.36 28.19 -5.70
CA SER A 53 5.53 27.03 -5.34
C SER A 53 4.52 26.71 -6.45
N GLN A 54 3.96 25.50 -6.37
CA GLN A 54 2.71 25.20 -7.09
C GLN A 54 1.60 26.17 -6.63
N CYS A 55 0.60 26.36 -7.50
CA CYS A 55 -0.59 27.14 -7.15
C CYS A 55 -1.31 26.49 -5.96
N SER A 56 -1.79 27.28 -5.00
CA SER A 56 -2.50 26.79 -3.81
C SER A 56 -3.82 26.11 -4.12
N GLN A 57 -4.31 26.28 -5.35
CA GLN A 57 -5.49 25.64 -5.89
C GLN A 57 -5.13 24.89 -7.17
N THR A 58 -6.02 23.99 -7.56
CA THR A 58 -5.91 23.14 -8.74
C THR A 58 -6.84 23.57 -9.87
N CYS A 59 -7.79 24.47 -9.59
CA CYS A 59 -8.65 25.17 -10.54
C CYS A 59 -9.05 26.54 -9.97
N GLY A 60 -9.57 27.44 -10.81
CA GLY A 60 -10.03 28.76 -10.42
C GLY A 60 -8.89 29.68 -9.97
N LYS A 61 -9.16 30.52 -8.97
CA LYS A 61 -8.21 31.51 -8.44
C LYS A 61 -7.46 30.94 -7.24
N GLY A 62 -6.13 30.87 -7.35
CA GLY A 62 -5.24 30.48 -6.26
C GLY A 62 -4.08 31.44 -6.09
N GLN A 63 -3.13 31.08 -5.25
CA GLN A 63 -1.92 31.85 -4.99
C GLN A 63 -0.70 30.93 -4.99
N ARG A 64 0.41 31.41 -5.54
CA ARG A 64 1.72 30.77 -5.42
C ARG A 64 2.65 31.66 -4.62
N LYS A 65 3.63 31.06 -3.95
CA LYS A 65 4.55 31.75 -3.06
C LYS A 65 6.00 31.40 -3.38
N ARG A 66 6.91 32.31 -3.11
CA ARG A 66 8.36 32.08 -3.11
C ARG A 66 9.00 32.85 -1.97
N VAL A 67 10.19 32.42 -1.57
CA VAL A 67 10.93 33.03 -0.46
C VAL A 67 12.32 33.42 -0.94
N MET A 68 12.92 34.45 -0.35
CA MET A 68 14.33 34.72 -0.61
C MET A 68 15.18 33.59 -0.03
N MET A 69 16.23 33.22 -0.74
CA MET A 69 17.22 32.22 -0.38
C MET A 69 18.60 32.90 -0.29
N CYS A 70 19.41 32.45 0.65
CA CYS A 70 20.82 32.82 0.72
C CYS A 70 21.66 31.63 0.32
N ASP A 71 22.71 31.84 -0.47
CA ASP A 71 23.69 30.79 -0.73
C ASP A 71 24.55 30.55 0.53
N PRO A 72 24.59 29.33 1.09
CA PRO A 72 25.46 29.00 2.21
C PRO A 72 26.96 29.07 1.89
N GLU A 73 27.37 29.11 0.61
CA GLU A 73 28.77 29.32 0.19
C GLU A 73 29.15 30.81 0.11
N SER A 74 28.20 31.73 0.33
CA SER A 74 28.48 33.17 0.40
C SER A 74 29.14 33.56 1.73
N SER A 75 29.88 34.67 1.72
CA SER A 75 30.65 35.29 2.81
C SER A 75 29.83 35.70 4.06
N TYR A 76 28.57 35.30 4.13
CA TYR A 76 27.60 35.64 5.16
C TYR A 76 27.29 34.50 6.12
N SER A 77 28.14 33.47 6.17
CA SER A 77 28.23 32.64 7.37
C SER A 77 29.18 33.28 8.36
N ASP A 78 28.80 33.34 9.65
CA ASP A 78 29.78 33.68 10.70
C ASP A 78 30.93 32.66 10.69
N GLU A 79 31.99 32.90 11.47
CA GLU A 79 33.13 31.98 11.60
C GLU A 79 32.73 30.53 12.02
N ASN A 80 31.47 30.32 12.42
CA ASN A 80 30.87 29.06 12.82
C ASN A 80 29.91 28.45 11.77
N GLY A 81 29.75 29.07 10.59
CA GLY A 81 28.84 28.57 9.54
C GLY A 81 27.38 28.99 9.70
N LEU A 82 27.05 29.92 10.59
CA LEU A 82 25.68 30.38 10.85
C LEU A 82 25.28 31.54 9.93
N PRO A 83 24.05 31.56 9.38
CA PRO A 83 23.60 32.62 8.47
C PRO A 83 23.61 34.00 9.15
N SER A 84 24.11 35.00 8.45
CA SER A 84 24.15 36.40 8.90
C SER A 84 22.78 36.94 9.26
N GLU A 85 22.74 37.98 10.09
CA GLU A 85 21.48 38.66 10.43
C GLU A 85 20.76 39.19 9.19
N GLU A 86 21.51 39.61 8.16
CA GLU A 86 20.96 40.05 6.87
C GLU A 86 20.34 38.90 6.09
N CYS A 87 20.98 37.74 6.06
CA CYS A 87 20.40 36.54 5.47
C CYS A 87 19.15 36.08 6.24
N LEU A 88 19.19 36.08 7.57
CA LEU A 88 18.03 35.74 8.40
C LEU A 88 16.84 36.68 8.16
N LYS A 89 17.11 37.97 7.93
CA LYS A 89 16.08 38.94 7.51
C LYS A 89 15.59 38.67 6.09
N ALA A 90 16.48 38.33 5.15
CA ALA A 90 16.11 37.99 3.79
C ALA A 90 15.18 36.77 3.75
N LEU A 91 15.49 35.68 4.47
CA LEU A 91 14.69 34.45 4.55
C LEU A 91 13.24 34.65 5.03
N GLN A 92 12.92 35.80 5.63
CA GLN A 92 11.56 36.16 6.06
C GLN A 92 10.72 36.81 4.96
N ASN A 93 11.35 37.21 3.84
CA ASN A 93 10.65 37.83 2.72
C ASN A 93 9.93 36.77 1.89
N VAL A 94 8.59 36.87 1.87
CA VAL A 94 7.70 36.01 1.09
C VAL A 94 7.01 36.85 0.03
N ASP A 95 7.16 36.45 -1.23
CA ASP A 95 6.41 37.02 -2.35
C ASP A 95 5.22 36.11 -2.66
N VAL A 96 4.06 36.71 -2.89
CA VAL A 96 2.79 36.02 -3.16
C VAL A 96 2.19 36.60 -4.42
N LYS A 97 1.96 35.73 -5.42
CA LYS A 97 1.31 36.12 -6.67
C LYS A 97 0.09 35.26 -6.91
N ASP A 98 -1.00 35.90 -7.33
CA ASP A 98 -2.19 35.18 -7.78
C ASP A 98 -1.85 34.31 -8.99
N CYS A 99 -2.40 33.11 -8.99
CA CYS A 99 -2.42 32.22 -10.14
C CYS A 99 -3.87 32.00 -10.56
N TYR A 100 -4.12 32.19 -11.84
CA TYR A 100 -5.42 31.99 -12.45
C TYR A 100 -5.35 30.71 -13.26
N LEU A 101 -6.06 29.69 -12.78
CA LEU A 101 -6.23 28.42 -13.47
C LEU A 101 -7.58 28.42 -14.19
N GLN A 102 -7.84 27.37 -14.97
CA GLN A 102 -9.15 27.17 -15.60
C GLN A 102 -10.27 27.14 -14.56
N ASP A 103 -11.48 27.57 -14.94
CA ASP A 103 -12.64 27.58 -14.06
C ASP A 103 -12.93 26.19 -13.47
N CYS A 104 -13.39 26.19 -12.23
CA CYS A 104 -13.74 24.96 -11.54
C CYS A 104 -15.09 24.40 -12.02
N PRO A 105 -15.24 23.07 -12.15
CA PRO A 105 -14.22 22.04 -11.90
C PRO A 105 -13.23 21.91 -13.07
N ALA A 106 -11.94 21.79 -12.76
CA ALA A 106 -10.93 21.45 -13.76
C ALA A 106 -11.32 20.14 -14.48
N GLN A 107 -11.44 20.20 -15.81
CA GLN A 107 -11.88 19.06 -16.60
C GLN A 107 -10.69 18.38 -17.28
N CYS A 108 -10.61 17.07 -17.10
CA CYS A 108 -9.64 16.20 -17.76
C CYS A 108 -10.36 15.42 -18.87
N ASP A 109 -9.74 15.28 -20.04
CA ASP A 109 -10.29 14.44 -21.13
C ASP A 109 -10.32 12.97 -20.70
N ARG A 110 -9.29 12.54 -19.94
CA ARG A 110 -9.22 11.22 -19.29
C ARG A 110 -9.37 11.37 -17.77
N PRO A 111 -10.26 10.60 -17.11
CA PRO A 111 -10.47 10.74 -15.67
C PRO A 111 -9.26 10.27 -14.87
N CYS A 112 -8.92 11.00 -13.81
CA CYS A 112 -7.91 10.59 -12.84
C CYS A 112 -8.43 9.39 -12.02
N LEU A 113 -7.67 8.31 -12.00
CA LEU A 113 -8.01 7.08 -11.28
C LEU A 113 -7.51 7.14 -9.83
N ASN A 114 -7.92 6.14 -9.03
CA ASN A 114 -7.41 5.91 -7.66
C ASN A 114 -7.50 7.13 -6.72
N GLY A 115 -8.52 7.97 -6.92
CA GLY A 115 -8.74 9.17 -6.10
C GLY A 115 -7.83 10.35 -6.45
N GLY A 116 -7.16 10.32 -7.61
CA GLY A 116 -6.39 11.45 -8.12
C GLY A 116 -7.26 12.66 -8.42
N PHE A 117 -6.65 13.85 -8.36
CA PHE A 117 -7.32 15.12 -8.63
C PHE A 117 -6.92 15.67 -10.01
N CYS A 118 -7.87 16.18 -10.79
CA CYS A 118 -7.59 16.76 -12.10
C CYS A 118 -7.04 18.20 -11.95
N LEU A 119 -5.78 18.44 -12.29
CA LEU A 119 -5.17 19.77 -12.23
C LEU A 119 -5.45 20.58 -13.50
N SER A 120 -5.27 19.94 -14.65
CA SER A 120 -5.48 20.55 -15.96
C SER A 120 -5.73 19.46 -16.99
N ARG A 121 -5.98 19.85 -18.25
CA ARG A 121 -6.24 18.91 -19.34
C ARG A 121 -5.17 17.81 -19.38
N ASN A 122 -5.58 16.56 -19.11
CA ASN A 122 -4.72 15.36 -19.07
C ASN A 122 -3.59 15.39 -18.03
N HIS A 123 -3.70 16.23 -16.99
CA HIS A 123 -2.73 16.26 -15.90
C HIS A 123 -3.43 15.98 -14.57
N CYS A 124 -3.12 14.82 -14.00
CA CYS A 124 -3.63 14.38 -12.71
C CYS A 124 -2.59 14.55 -11.60
N GLN A 125 -3.02 15.06 -10.46
CA GLN A 125 -2.30 14.93 -9.20
C GLN A 125 -2.67 13.61 -8.55
N CYS A 126 -1.70 12.71 -8.42
CA CYS A 126 -1.92 11.38 -7.85
C CYS A 126 -1.87 11.39 -6.33
N GLN A 127 -2.69 10.51 -5.73
CA GLN A 127 -2.60 10.22 -4.31
C GLN A 127 -1.26 9.52 -4.00
N PRO A 128 -0.76 9.61 -2.75
CA PRO A 128 0.47 8.93 -2.35
C PRO A 128 0.46 7.43 -2.69
N GLY A 129 1.50 6.97 -3.39
CA GLY A 129 1.64 5.58 -3.82
C GLY A 129 0.92 5.25 -5.14
N TYR A 130 0.47 6.25 -5.90
CA TYR A 130 0.00 6.08 -7.28
C TYR A 130 0.78 6.98 -8.23
N GLN A 131 0.92 6.56 -9.48
CA GLN A 131 1.68 7.26 -10.52
C GLN A 131 1.10 6.99 -11.91
N GLY A 132 1.62 7.71 -12.91
CA GLY A 132 1.10 7.69 -14.29
C GLY A 132 0.23 8.90 -14.60
N ASP A 133 -0.03 9.12 -15.89
CA ASP A 133 -0.71 10.33 -16.39
C ASP A 133 -2.11 10.49 -15.81
N VAL A 134 -2.76 9.36 -15.52
CA VAL A 134 -4.10 9.31 -14.93
C VAL A 134 -4.10 8.53 -13.61
N CYS A 135 -2.95 8.43 -12.94
CA CYS A 135 -2.79 7.75 -11.65
C CYS A 135 -3.17 6.27 -11.66
N GLU A 136 -3.01 5.61 -12.80
CA GLU A 136 -3.40 4.22 -13.03
C GLU A 136 -2.42 3.20 -12.45
N ARG A 137 -1.14 3.57 -12.32
CA ARG A 137 -0.10 2.65 -11.83
C ARG A 137 0.02 2.76 -10.32
N VAL A 138 0.01 1.60 -9.66
CA VAL A 138 0.23 1.48 -8.23
C VAL A 138 1.73 1.42 -7.96
N GLU A 139 2.21 2.25 -7.05
CA GLU A 139 3.52 2.14 -6.45
C GLU A 139 3.42 1.38 -5.12
N CYS A 140 3.80 0.11 -5.15
CA CYS A 140 3.65 -0.78 -4.02
C CYS A 140 4.66 -0.47 -2.92
N LYS A 141 4.16 -0.14 -1.73
CA LYS A 141 4.96 0.11 -0.53
C LYS A 141 5.13 -1.15 0.32
N ILE A 142 4.47 -2.25 -0.06
CA ILE A 142 4.63 -3.59 0.55
C ILE A 142 4.90 -4.64 -0.53
N HIS A 143 5.59 -5.72 -0.15
CA HIS A 143 5.84 -6.86 -1.02
C HIS A 143 4.75 -7.92 -0.84
N CYS A 144 4.00 -8.21 -1.90
CA CYS A 144 3.03 -9.31 -1.91
C CYS A 144 3.76 -10.65 -2.10
N ARG A 145 3.59 -11.57 -1.15
CA ARG A 145 4.22 -12.90 -1.13
C ARG A 145 3.33 -13.94 -1.80
N ASN A 146 3.88 -15.14 -2.00
CA ASN A 146 3.14 -16.32 -2.46
C ASN A 146 2.34 -16.10 -3.75
N GLY A 147 2.86 -15.28 -4.68
CA GLY A 147 2.18 -14.96 -5.94
C GLY A 147 1.07 -13.91 -5.83
N GLY A 148 0.95 -13.21 -4.70
CA GLY A 148 0.01 -12.10 -4.55
C GLY A 148 0.32 -10.94 -5.50
N SER A 149 -0.73 -10.25 -5.92
CA SER A 149 -0.65 -9.07 -6.79
C SER A 149 -0.92 -7.81 -6.00
N CYS A 150 -0.11 -6.78 -6.19
CA CYS A 150 -0.31 -5.50 -5.54
C CYS A 150 -1.44 -4.73 -6.23
N VAL A 151 -2.45 -4.33 -5.46
CA VAL A 151 -3.67 -3.65 -5.95
C VAL A 151 -3.89 -2.29 -5.28
N GLY A 152 -2.97 -1.88 -4.43
CA GLY A 152 -2.90 -0.57 -3.80
C GLY A 152 -1.58 -0.44 -3.03
N PRO A 153 -1.20 0.79 -2.63
CA PRO A 153 0.12 1.05 -2.05
C PRO A 153 0.46 0.13 -0.86
N TYR A 154 -0.54 -0.20 -0.05
CA TYR A 154 -0.42 -1.07 1.13
C TYR A 154 -1.37 -2.28 1.06
N LYS A 155 -1.79 -2.69 -0.14
CA LYS A 155 -2.82 -3.71 -0.32
C LYS A 155 -2.44 -4.75 -1.36
N CYS A 156 -2.44 -6.01 -0.94
CA CYS A 156 -2.27 -7.17 -1.81
C CYS A 156 -3.60 -7.86 -2.07
N SER A 157 -3.80 -8.32 -3.30
CA SER A 157 -4.77 -9.33 -3.67
C SER A 157 -4.10 -10.70 -3.57
N CYS A 158 -4.63 -11.57 -2.72
CA CYS A 158 -4.02 -12.87 -2.41
C CYS A 158 -4.61 -14.00 -3.25
N PRO A 159 -3.78 -14.94 -3.72
CA PRO A 159 -4.28 -16.13 -4.42
C PRO A 159 -5.11 -17.02 -3.47
N PRO A 160 -5.95 -17.91 -4.02
CA PRO A 160 -6.70 -18.88 -3.22
C PRO A 160 -5.79 -19.68 -2.27
N GLY A 161 -6.21 -19.80 -1.01
CA GLY A 161 -5.43 -20.50 0.02
C GLY A 161 -4.34 -19.65 0.68
N TYR A 162 -4.28 -18.35 0.42
CA TYR A 162 -3.40 -17.41 1.11
C TYR A 162 -4.17 -16.21 1.67
N GLY A 163 -3.61 -15.56 2.68
CA GLY A 163 -4.17 -14.36 3.30
C GLY A 163 -3.14 -13.59 4.12
N GLY A 164 -3.60 -12.57 4.85
CA GLY A 164 -2.71 -11.59 5.48
C GLY A 164 -2.47 -10.38 4.58
N THR A 165 -1.82 -9.35 5.12
CA THR A 165 -1.63 -8.07 4.40
C THR A 165 -0.66 -8.20 3.24
N GLN A 166 0.30 -9.12 3.34
CA GLN A 166 1.29 -9.44 2.31
C GLN A 166 1.05 -10.84 1.72
N CYS A 167 -0.12 -11.45 1.92
CA CYS A 167 -0.40 -12.84 1.51
C CYS A 167 0.55 -13.88 2.14
N GLU A 168 1.09 -13.58 3.32
CA GLU A 168 2.08 -14.39 4.02
C GLU A 168 1.48 -15.58 4.77
N LYS A 169 0.18 -15.53 5.09
CA LYS A 169 -0.52 -16.58 5.82
C LYS A 169 -1.02 -17.63 4.84
N VAL A 170 -0.76 -18.89 5.14
CA VAL A 170 -1.33 -20.03 4.42
C VAL A 170 -2.66 -20.40 5.05
N LEU A 171 -3.68 -20.55 4.23
CA LEU A 171 -5.05 -20.87 4.63
C LEU A 171 -5.47 -22.24 4.10
N CYS A 172 -6.21 -22.98 4.92
CA CYS A 172 -6.78 -24.27 4.57
C CYS A 172 -8.30 -24.17 4.67
N SER A 173 -9.02 -24.65 3.65
CA SER A 173 -10.48 -24.76 3.66
C SER A 173 -10.87 -26.17 3.19
N PRO A 174 -11.38 -27.04 4.08
CA PRO A 174 -11.66 -26.78 5.51
C PRO A 174 -10.40 -26.60 6.37
N PRO A 175 -10.51 -25.97 7.56
CA PRO A 175 -9.40 -25.83 8.48
C PRO A 175 -8.88 -27.18 8.97
N CYS A 176 -7.59 -27.25 9.28
CA CYS A 176 -6.96 -28.42 9.87
C CYS A 176 -7.58 -28.72 11.23
N GLN A 177 -7.93 -29.98 11.48
CA GLN A 177 -8.56 -30.39 12.73
C GLN A 177 -7.52 -30.80 13.78
N TYR A 178 -7.96 -30.93 15.04
CA TYR A 178 -7.18 -31.49 16.15
C TYR A 178 -5.79 -30.86 16.34
N GLY A 179 -5.69 -29.54 16.16
CA GLY A 179 -4.44 -28.78 16.34
C GLY A 179 -3.46 -28.86 15.16
N GLY A 180 -3.88 -29.41 14.01
CA GLY A 180 -3.08 -29.39 12.79
C GLY A 180 -2.81 -27.96 12.29
N ARG A 181 -1.67 -27.77 11.63
CA ARG A 181 -1.27 -26.46 11.04
C ARG A 181 -1.32 -26.53 9.52
N CYS A 182 -1.87 -25.50 8.89
CA CYS A 182 -1.81 -25.35 7.44
C CYS A 182 -0.39 -24.97 7.00
N ILE A 183 0.22 -25.79 6.14
CA ILE A 183 1.60 -25.60 5.67
C ILE A 183 1.69 -25.25 4.17
N LYS A 184 0.68 -25.67 3.40
CA LYS A 184 0.41 -25.24 2.02
C LYS A 184 -1.11 -25.13 1.86
N PRO A 185 -1.63 -24.44 0.82
CA PRO A 185 -3.06 -24.39 0.56
C PRO A 185 -3.69 -25.78 0.63
N ASN A 186 -4.64 -25.95 1.55
CA ASN A 186 -5.35 -27.22 1.81
C ASN A 186 -4.48 -28.43 2.20
N VAL A 187 -3.25 -28.20 2.66
CA VAL A 187 -2.35 -29.24 3.17
C VAL A 187 -2.04 -28.98 4.63
N CYS A 188 -2.51 -29.88 5.49
CA CYS A 188 -2.24 -29.83 6.92
C CYS A 188 -1.03 -30.67 7.31
N HIS A 189 -0.19 -30.09 8.17
CA HIS A 189 0.75 -30.84 8.98
C HIS A 189 0.00 -31.46 10.17
N CYS A 190 0.07 -32.78 10.29
CA CYS A 190 -0.65 -33.53 11.30
C CYS A 190 0.32 -34.20 12.29
N SER A 191 -0.05 -34.18 13.57
CA SER A 191 0.65 -34.94 14.60
C SER A 191 0.53 -36.45 14.36
N ARG A 192 1.43 -37.23 14.95
CA ARG A 192 1.37 -38.71 14.88
C ARG A 192 0.00 -39.23 15.32
N GLY A 193 -0.54 -40.20 14.59
CA GLY A 193 -1.87 -40.76 14.85
C GLY A 193 -3.03 -39.99 14.19
N PHE A 194 -2.75 -38.94 13.41
CA PHE A 194 -3.73 -38.25 12.57
C PHE A 194 -3.37 -38.37 11.09
N LEU A 195 -4.39 -38.46 10.24
CA LEU A 195 -4.25 -38.67 8.80
C LEU A 195 -4.48 -37.37 8.03
N ALA A 196 -3.62 -37.14 7.04
CA ALA A 196 -3.79 -36.11 6.02
C ALA A 196 -5.07 -36.36 5.17
N PRO A 197 -5.64 -35.33 4.51
CA PRO A 197 -5.17 -33.96 4.42
C PRO A 197 -5.68 -33.02 5.52
N TYR A 198 -6.63 -33.44 6.37
CA TYR A 198 -7.31 -32.57 7.36
C TYR A 198 -7.04 -32.94 8.82
N CYS A 199 -6.04 -33.78 9.08
CA CYS A 199 -5.69 -34.29 10.40
C CYS A 199 -6.84 -35.01 11.10
N ARG A 200 -7.48 -35.94 10.40
CA ARG A 200 -8.52 -36.79 11.00
C ARG A 200 -7.88 -37.84 11.90
N PRO A 201 -8.51 -38.19 13.03
CA PRO A 201 -7.93 -39.18 13.95
C PRO A 201 -7.86 -40.55 13.27
N SER A 202 -6.75 -41.25 13.49
CA SER A 202 -6.53 -42.62 13.05
C SER A 202 -6.75 -43.58 14.22
N CYS A 203 -7.51 -44.65 13.99
CA CYS A 203 -7.72 -45.71 14.96
C CYS A 203 -7.31 -47.05 14.33
N SER A 204 -6.32 -47.70 14.93
CA SER A 204 -5.90 -49.06 14.58
C SER A 204 -5.70 -49.87 15.87
N PRO A 205 -6.61 -50.80 16.20
CA PRO A 205 -7.73 -51.30 15.38
C PRO A 205 -8.87 -50.28 15.19
N PRO A 206 -9.68 -50.40 14.12
CA PRO A 206 -10.79 -49.50 13.84
C PRO A 206 -11.90 -49.61 14.88
N CYS A 207 -12.65 -48.53 15.08
CA CYS A 207 -13.84 -48.52 15.93
C CYS A 207 -14.97 -49.33 15.28
N LEU A 208 -15.50 -50.34 15.98
CA LEU A 208 -16.57 -51.22 15.51
C LEU A 208 -17.95 -50.73 15.98
N ASN A 209 -19.01 -51.38 15.50
CA ASN A 209 -20.39 -51.21 15.99
C ASN A 209 -20.89 -49.75 16.02
N GLY A 210 -20.56 -48.97 14.98
CA GLY A 210 -20.95 -47.56 14.88
C GLY A 210 -20.16 -46.59 15.78
N GLY A 211 -19.03 -47.04 16.36
CA GLY A 211 -18.12 -46.17 17.08
C GLY A 211 -17.42 -45.14 16.17
N VAL A 212 -17.17 -43.94 16.71
CA VAL A 212 -16.49 -42.84 16.00
C VAL A 212 -15.07 -42.69 16.56
N CYS A 213 -14.06 -42.65 15.69
CA CYS A 213 -12.69 -42.33 16.08
C CYS A 213 -12.62 -40.83 16.43
N VAL A 214 -12.32 -40.51 17.69
CA VAL A 214 -12.31 -39.13 18.21
C VAL A 214 -10.91 -38.63 18.57
N GLY A 215 -9.92 -39.53 18.50
CA GLY A 215 -8.51 -39.25 18.73
C GLY A 215 -7.67 -40.47 18.33
N PRO A 216 -6.33 -40.37 18.33
CA PRO A 216 -5.45 -41.49 18.00
C PRO A 216 -5.77 -42.72 18.84
N ASN A 217 -6.18 -43.81 18.18
CA ASN A 217 -6.59 -45.08 18.82
C ASN A 217 -7.67 -44.92 19.91
N LYS A 218 -8.48 -43.85 19.85
CA LYS A 218 -9.53 -43.56 20.83
C LYS A 218 -10.90 -43.55 20.15
N CYS A 219 -11.72 -44.54 20.49
CA CYS A 219 -13.08 -44.67 20.00
C CYS A 219 -14.10 -44.09 20.99
N ARG A 220 -15.10 -43.40 20.45
CA ARG A 220 -16.35 -43.08 21.14
C ARG A 220 -17.42 -44.06 20.65
N CYS A 221 -17.85 -44.97 21.52
CA CYS A 221 -18.78 -46.04 21.16
C CYS A 221 -20.22 -45.56 21.07
N ALA A 222 -21.00 -46.21 20.19
CA ALA A 222 -22.45 -46.05 20.15
C ALA A 222 -23.09 -46.63 21.42
N LYS A 223 -24.33 -46.22 21.73
CA LYS A 223 -25.05 -46.66 22.93
C LYS A 223 -25.15 -48.18 22.96
N GLY A 224 -24.82 -48.80 24.11
CA GLY A 224 -24.87 -50.25 24.31
C GLY A 224 -23.59 -51.01 23.90
N PHE A 225 -22.58 -50.31 23.38
CA PHE A 225 -21.26 -50.85 23.05
C PHE A 225 -20.16 -50.21 23.91
N THR A 226 -19.13 -50.99 24.25
CA THR A 226 -18.00 -50.62 25.11
C THR A 226 -16.70 -51.27 24.64
N GLY A 227 -15.60 -50.95 25.32
CA GLY A 227 -14.25 -51.41 24.99
C GLY A 227 -13.47 -50.43 24.11
N GLN A 228 -12.15 -50.65 23.99
CA GLN A 228 -11.23 -49.72 23.32
C GLN A 228 -11.55 -49.49 21.83
N ASN A 229 -12.09 -50.51 21.16
CA ASN A 229 -12.53 -50.44 19.77
C ASN A 229 -14.03 -50.73 19.60
N CYS A 230 -14.83 -50.59 20.66
CA CYS A 230 -16.28 -50.77 20.64
C CYS A 230 -16.76 -52.18 20.25
N ARG A 231 -15.92 -53.20 20.43
CA ARG A 231 -16.27 -54.60 20.09
C ARG A 231 -17.24 -55.24 21.09
N GLN A 232 -17.22 -54.81 22.35
CA GLN A 232 -17.98 -55.44 23.44
C GLN A 232 -19.37 -54.80 23.54
N GLY A 233 -20.41 -55.59 23.82
CA GLY A 233 -21.79 -55.10 23.89
C GLY A 233 -22.57 -55.25 22.59
N GLY A 234 -23.84 -54.88 22.62
CA GLY A 234 -24.85 -55.25 21.61
C GLY A 234 -26.05 -55.95 22.24
N VAL A 235 -26.72 -55.28 23.18
CA VAL A 235 -28.05 -55.74 23.61
C VAL A 235 -28.99 -55.43 22.45
N GLN A 236 -29.42 -56.46 21.73
CA GLN A 236 -30.53 -56.32 20.78
C GLN A 236 -31.72 -55.73 21.54
N PRO A 237 -32.46 -54.74 20.99
CA PRO A 237 -33.81 -54.52 21.47
C PRO A 237 -34.53 -55.86 21.29
N ALA A 238 -35.01 -56.44 22.40
CA ALA A 238 -35.75 -57.69 22.39
C ALA A 238 -37.02 -57.52 21.54
N LEU A 239 -36.90 -57.73 20.23
CA LEU A 239 -38.03 -58.00 19.35
C LEU A 239 -38.23 -59.51 19.29
N TYR A 240 -38.59 -60.09 20.44
CA TYR A 240 -39.33 -61.33 20.46
C TYR A 240 -40.06 -61.44 21.80
N GLU A 241 -41.33 -61.07 21.80
CA GLU A 241 -42.29 -61.80 22.62
C GLU A 241 -43.42 -62.34 21.72
N PRO A 242 -43.93 -63.54 22.06
CA PRO A 242 -44.55 -64.47 21.11
C PRO A 242 -46.01 -64.13 20.84
N ARG A 243 -46.54 -64.61 19.72
CA ARG A 243 -47.98 -64.61 19.42
C ARG A 243 -48.77 -65.13 20.63
N ARG A 244 -49.61 -64.28 21.23
CA ARG A 244 -50.70 -64.75 22.11
C ARG A 244 -51.66 -65.56 21.25
N MET A 245 -51.66 -66.88 21.42
CA MET A 245 -52.82 -67.69 21.04
C MET A 245 -53.95 -67.31 22.00
N LEU A 246 -55.03 -66.74 21.46
CA LEU A 246 -56.31 -66.62 22.14
C LEU A 246 -56.89 -68.04 22.28
N PRO A 247 -57.30 -68.49 23.47
CA PRO A 247 -58.05 -69.73 23.60
C PRO A 247 -59.52 -69.52 23.16
N ALA A 248 -59.98 -70.56 22.43
CA ALA A 248 -61.33 -71.00 22.03
C ALA A 248 -62.51 -70.02 22.07
#